data_AF-A0A7Y0QRC7-F1
#
_entry.id   AF-A0A7Y0QRC7-F1
#
_cell.length_a   1.000
_cell.length_b   1.000
_cell.length_c   1.000
_cell.angle_alpha   90.00
_cell.angle_beta   90.00
_cell.angle_gamma   90.00
#
_symmetry.space_group_name_H-M   'P 1'
#
loop_
_entity.id
_entity.type
_entity.pdbx_description
1 polymer ?
#
loop_
_entity_poly.entity_id
_entity_poly.type
_entity_poly.pdbx_seq_one_letter_code
_entity_poly.pdbx_strand_id
1 'polypeptide(L)'
;MTTTGGGFMSLSPHLVNLRNGRLTAGGLASTTAEDVDRIFEVHLPRFIAEHPGSPVPLMFWAHGGLVPERTGLAAAAHHVPWWLANGVYPVYFVWETGLLEALGTRIRNGIDRLRPAVPFEEAADKFVEWIARHAGGQAVWADLKASAARSVDPADGPSPIADDGDAAAGGPDVIEDGIGADEGGARYVARKLAEFLRQNPGAVTLHAIGHSAGSIFHSYFLRAAFEEGVPAFESFIFLDPAILIEEFTRDIVPRIGNGIHALSTFALGKQRALDDECKFLNITFYNKSLLYLVHHALEDEEDAPLLGLQENVEADPVLREMFSRAGPRFQAIWSPQLDGPLGSRSDAREHAGIDSEPVTMESVARRIIGQENIESFPGILP
;
A
#
# COMPACT_ATOMS: atom_id res chain seq x y z
N MET A 1 -0.43 14.41 -21.43
CA MET A 1 0.92 14.36 -22.05
C MET A 1 1.42 12.94 -21.94
N THR A 2 1.86 12.35 -23.06
CA THR A 2 2.38 10.98 -23.14
C THR A 2 3.78 10.92 -22.52
N THR A 3 3.87 10.56 -21.24
CA THR A 3 5.13 10.12 -20.63
C THR A 3 5.46 8.74 -21.20
N THR A 4 6.37 8.72 -22.18
CA THR A 4 7.08 7.54 -22.65
C THR A 4 7.98 7.01 -21.53
N GLY A 5 8.30 5.70 -21.54
CA GLY A 5 8.92 4.95 -20.44
C GLY A 5 10.24 5.47 -19.82
N GLY A 6 10.81 6.58 -20.31
CA GLY A 6 11.95 7.25 -19.68
C GLY A 6 11.59 8.17 -18.49
N GLY A 7 10.32 8.55 -18.31
CA GLY A 7 9.91 9.51 -17.28
C GLY A 7 10.01 9.01 -15.83
N PHE A 8 10.07 7.69 -15.62
CA PHE A 8 10.10 7.08 -14.28
C PHE A 8 11.50 6.68 -13.81
N MET A 9 12.54 6.81 -14.66
CA MET A 9 13.92 6.46 -14.27
C MET A 9 14.43 7.30 -13.09
N SER A 10 13.95 8.54 -12.93
CA SER A 10 14.29 9.41 -11.80
C SER A 10 13.78 8.89 -10.45
N LEU A 11 12.82 7.97 -10.46
CA LEU A 11 12.26 7.36 -9.26
C LEU A 11 12.96 6.07 -8.84
N SER A 12 13.88 5.53 -9.65
CA SER A 12 14.63 4.31 -9.35
C SER A 12 15.21 4.27 -7.91
N PRO A 13 15.75 5.37 -7.33
CA PRO A 13 16.23 5.36 -5.94
C PRO A 13 15.15 5.14 -4.86
N HIS A 14 13.88 5.22 -5.24
CA HIS A 14 12.73 5.27 -4.35
C HIS A 14 11.66 4.23 -4.69
N LEU A 15 11.90 3.34 -5.65
CA LEU A 15 10.92 2.37 -6.11
C LEU A 15 11.44 0.94 -5.96
N VAL A 16 10.56 0.06 -5.51
CA VAL A 16 10.71 -1.39 -5.56
C VAL A 16 9.48 -1.95 -6.24
N ASN A 17 9.60 -2.29 -7.53
CA ASN A 17 8.51 -2.90 -8.29
C ASN A 17 8.48 -4.41 -8.08
N LEU A 18 7.29 -4.91 -7.76
CA LEU A 18 7.02 -6.30 -7.45
C LEU A 18 5.89 -6.81 -8.35
N ARG A 19 6.11 -7.97 -8.95
CA ARG A 19 5.07 -8.74 -9.66
C ARG A 19 5.06 -10.14 -9.11
N ASN A 20 3.90 -10.62 -8.73
CA ASN A 20 3.69 -11.92 -8.10
C ASN A 20 4.51 -12.13 -6.81
N GLY A 21 4.85 -11.06 -6.09
CA GLY A 21 5.72 -11.09 -4.92
C GLY A 21 7.22 -11.19 -5.25
N ARG A 22 7.62 -11.03 -6.51
CA ARG A 22 9.03 -11.08 -6.95
C ARG A 22 9.46 -9.75 -7.57
N LEU A 23 10.75 -9.45 -7.48
CA LEU A 23 11.36 -8.33 -8.21
C LEU A 23 11.15 -8.56 -9.72
N THR A 24 10.76 -7.51 -10.44
CA THR A 24 10.47 -7.61 -11.88
C THR A 24 11.46 -6.80 -12.71
N ALA A 25 12.07 -7.43 -13.72
CA ALA A 25 12.89 -6.76 -14.72
C ALA A 25 12.07 -6.19 -15.90
N GLY A 26 10.75 -6.39 -15.92
CA GLY A 26 9.83 -5.91 -16.96
C GLY A 26 8.64 -5.12 -16.41
N GLY A 27 7.91 -4.42 -17.29
CA GLY A 27 6.78 -3.54 -16.92
C GLY A 27 7.04 -2.06 -17.27
N LEU A 28 6.23 -1.14 -16.73
CA LEU A 28 6.47 0.31 -16.86
C LEU A 28 7.65 0.78 -16.01
N ALA A 29 7.92 0.08 -14.90
CA ALA A 29 9.13 0.22 -14.10
C ALA A 29 9.76 -1.16 -13.87
N SER A 30 11.08 -1.23 -13.79
CA SER A 30 11.80 -2.43 -13.40
C SER A 30 12.57 -2.19 -12.12
N THR A 31 12.77 -3.26 -11.35
CA THR A 31 13.63 -3.26 -10.16
C THR A 31 14.35 -4.59 -10.11
N THR A 32 15.68 -4.53 -10.17
CA THR A 32 16.58 -5.67 -9.96
C THR A 32 17.07 -5.72 -8.52
N ALA A 33 17.71 -6.81 -8.12
CA ALA A 33 18.38 -6.88 -6.82
C ALA A 33 19.47 -5.81 -6.68
N GLU A 34 20.18 -5.49 -7.77
CA GLU A 34 21.20 -4.44 -7.81
C GLU A 34 20.58 -3.04 -7.62
N ASP A 35 19.37 -2.80 -8.13
CA ASP A 35 18.65 -1.55 -7.85
C ASP A 35 18.35 -1.41 -6.37
N VAL A 36 17.86 -2.48 -5.71
CA VAL A 36 17.61 -2.47 -4.27
C VAL A 36 18.91 -2.28 -3.48
N ASP A 37 20.00 -2.91 -3.91
CA ASP A 37 21.32 -2.72 -3.29
C ASP A 37 21.75 -1.26 -3.36
N ARG A 38 21.60 -0.62 -4.53
CA ARG A 38 21.91 0.81 -4.71
C ARG A 38 21.06 1.72 -3.81
N ILE A 39 19.82 1.37 -3.48
CA ILE A 39 19.01 2.14 -2.51
C ILE A 39 19.76 2.23 -1.18
N PHE A 40 20.24 1.12 -0.64
CA PHE A 40 20.87 1.06 0.68
C PHE A 40 22.38 1.38 0.68
N GLU A 41 23.07 1.16 -0.42
CA GLU A 41 24.53 1.34 -0.53
C GLU A 41 24.93 2.71 -1.08
N VAL A 42 24.05 3.38 -1.83
CA VAL A 42 24.37 4.63 -2.53
C VAL A 42 23.39 5.74 -2.19
N HIS A 43 22.10 5.52 -2.44
CA HIS A 43 21.12 6.61 -2.44
C HIS A 43 20.73 7.07 -1.04
N LEU A 44 20.35 6.13 -0.16
CA LEU A 44 20.04 6.44 1.24
C LEU A 44 21.27 6.99 2.00
N PRO A 45 22.49 6.40 1.91
CA PRO A 45 23.69 6.99 2.51
C PRO A 45 23.98 8.42 2.06
N ARG A 46 23.80 8.72 0.75
CA ARG A 46 23.97 10.08 0.23
C ARG A 46 22.98 11.04 0.86
N PHE A 47 21.71 10.67 0.91
CA PHE A 47 20.67 11.50 1.50
C PHE A 47 20.92 11.76 2.99
N ILE A 48 21.38 10.75 3.75
CA ILE A 48 21.78 10.91 5.15
C ILE A 48 22.93 11.90 5.30
N ALA A 49 23.93 11.85 4.42
CA ALA A 49 25.05 12.79 4.45
C ALA A 49 24.63 14.24 4.17
N GLU A 50 23.56 14.44 3.38
CA GLU A 50 22.96 15.75 3.09
C GLU A 50 22.10 16.29 4.25
N HIS A 51 21.72 15.44 5.22
CA HIS A 51 20.88 15.77 6.37
C HIS A 51 21.59 15.48 7.72
N PRO A 52 22.72 16.15 8.02
CA PRO A 52 23.48 15.86 9.24
C PRO A 52 22.76 16.33 10.51
N GLY A 53 22.93 15.58 11.60
CA GLY A 53 22.55 16.02 12.95
C GLY A 53 21.26 15.40 13.51
N SER A 54 20.51 14.65 12.71
CA SER A 54 19.37 13.85 13.18
C SER A 54 19.23 12.57 12.34
N PRO A 55 18.67 11.48 12.91
CA PRO A 55 18.31 10.32 12.12
C PRO A 55 17.32 10.69 11.01
N VAL A 56 17.57 10.24 9.79
CA VAL A 56 16.65 10.47 8.65
C VAL A 56 15.40 9.59 8.79
N PRO A 57 14.18 10.13 8.62
CA PRO A 57 13.00 9.30 8.47
C PRO A 57 13.05 8.50 7.16
N LEU A 58 13.25 7.19 7.25
CA LEU A 58 13.14 6.24 6.14
C LEU A 58 11.72 5.65 6.15
N MET A 59 10.96 5.95 5.11
CA MET A 59 9.55 5.60 5.01
C MET A 59 9.29 4.58 3.90
N PHE A 60 8.66 3.46 4.23
CA PHE A 60 8.22 2.44 3.29
C PHE A 60 6.74 2.62 2.95
N TRP A 61 6.44 2.89 1.69
CA TRP A 61 5.08 3.06 1.19
C TRP A 61 4.62 1.81 0.44
N ALA A 62 3.43 1.31 0.71
CA ALA A 62 2.75 0.34 -0.15
C ALA A 62 1.40 0.91 -0.57
N HIS A 63 1.20 1.09 -1.87
CA HIS A 63 -0.06 1.58 -2.41
C HIS A 63 -1.16 0.50 -2.32
N GLY A 64 -2.42 0.88 -2.56
CA GLY A 64 -3.49 -0.11 -2.70
C GLY A 64 -3.27 -0.98 -3.94
N GLY A 65 -3.24 -2.32 -3.81
CA GLY A 65 -3.08 -3.29 -4.91
C GLY A 65 -4.23 -3.32 -5.93
N LEU A 66 -5.09 -2.31 -5.90
CA LEU A 66 -6.25 -2.13 -6.77
C LEU A 66 -6.10 -0.85 -7.61
N VAL A 67 -4.89 -0.32 -7.82
CA VAL A 67 -4.63 0.75 -8.80
C VAL A 67 -3.80 0.23 -9.97
N PRO A 68 -3.98 0.77 -11.20
CA PRO A 68 -3.10 0.46 -12.32
C PRO A 68 -1.65 0.85 -12.04
N GLU A 69 -0.67 0.20 -12.68
CA GLU A 69 0.77 0.42 -12.43
C GLU A 69 1.15 1.88 -12.64
N ARG A 70 0.60 2.45 -13.72
CA ARG A 70 0.74 3.86 -14.04
C ARG A 70 0.25 4.77 -12.93
N THR A 71 -0.84 4.43 -12.25
CA THR A 71 -1.40 5.24 -11.16
C THR A 71 -0.52 5.14 -9.92
N GLY A 72 -0.06 3.93 -9.56
CA GLY A 72 0.89 3.75 -8.46
C GLY A 72 2.21 4.50 -8.69
N LEU A 73 2.75 4.41 -9.91
CA LEU A 73 3.95 5.15 -10.33
C LEU A 73 3.71 6.67 -10.40
N ALA A 74 2.53 7.12 -10.83
CA ALA A 74 2.19 8.54 -10.85
C ALA A 74 2.05 9.11 -9.43
N ALA A 75 1.42 8.39 -8.51
CA ALA A 75 1.37 8.75 -7.09
C ALA A 75 2.77 8.85 -6.49
N ALA A 76 3.63 7.85 -6.73
CA ALA A 76 5.03 7.90 -6.30
C ALA A 76 5.77 9.11 -6.93
N ALA A 77 5.61 9.36 -8.22
CA ALA A 77 6.21 10.52 -8.91
C ALA A 77 5.80 11.86 -8.30
N HIS A 78 4.56 11.93 -7.81
CA HIS A 78 4.00 13.12 -7.19
C HIS A 78 4.44 13.30 -5.74
N HIS A 79 4.47 12.21 -4.97
CA HIS A 79 4.78 12.24 -3.54
C HIS A 79 6.27 12.32 -3.25
N VAL A 80 7.13 11.64 -4.03
CA VAL A 80 8.57 11.54 -3.75
C VAL A 80 9.23 12.92 -3.62
N PRO A 81 9.06 13.88 -4.55
CA PRO A 81 9.65 15.21 -4.40
C PRO A 81 9.20 15.93 -3.11
N TRP A 82 7.94 15.77 -2.73
CA TRP A 82 7.40 16.39 -1.52
C TRP A 82 7.94 15.74 -0.24
N TRP A 83 8.09 14.41 -0.21
CA TRP A 83 8.74 13.73 0.91
C TRP A 83 10.19 14.16 1.09
N LEU A 84 10.94 14.22 -0.02
CA LEU A 84 12.34 14.66 -0.01
C LEU A 84 12.48 16.12 0.45
N ALA A 85 11.57 17.01 0.03
CA ALA A 85 11.54 18.40 0.48
C ALA A 85 11.28 18.53 1.99
N ASN A 86 10.62 17.54 2.58
CA ASN A 86 10.39 17.43 4.02
C ASN A 86 11.50 16.65 4.78
N GLY A 87 12.60 16.29 4.12
CA GLY A 87 13.70 15.55 4.75
C GLY A 87 13.39 14.07 5.01
N VAL A 88 12.35 13.51 4.39
CA VAL A 88 11.97 12.10 4.48
C VAL A 88 12.51 11.36 3.26
N TYR A 89 13.16 10.22 3.46
CA TYR A 89 13.57 9.33 2.37
C TYR A 89 12.50 8.26 2.13
N PRO A 90 11.74 8.32 1.01
CA PRO A 90 10.73 7.32 0.73
C PRO A 90 11.28 6.13 -0.08
N VAL A 91 10.75 4.94 0.20
CA VAL A 91 10.87 3.73 -0.62
C VAL A 91 9.47 3.16 -0.86
N TYR A 92 9.01 3.19 -2.10
CA TYR A 92 7.68 2.74 -2.52
C TYR A 92 7.75 1.31 -3.04
N PHE A 93 7.00 0.40 -2.42
CA PHE A 93 6.61 -0.85 -3.03
C PHE A 93 5.48 -0.61 -4.02
N VAL A 94 5.78 -0.84 -5.30
CA VAL A 94 4.79 -0.90 -6.38
C VAL A 94 4.50 -2.38 -6.61
N TRP A 95 3.28 -2.84 -6.33
CA TRP A 95 2.98 -4.27 -6.26
C TRP A 95 1.58 -4.59 -6.79
N GLU A 96 1.43 -5.74 -7.45
CA GLU A 96 0.17 -6.25 -8.01
C GLU A 96 -0.73 -5.18 -8.62
N THR A 97 -0.22 -4.54 -9.66
CA THR A 97 -0.89 -3.44 -10.29
C THR A 97 -1.85 -3.93 -11.37
N GLY A 98 -3.10 -3.42 -11.38
CA GLY A 98 -4.11 -3.74 -12.40
C GLY A 98 -5.21 -4.74 -12.00
N LEU A 99 -5.20 -5.29 -10.78
CA LEU A 99 -6.26 -6.22 -10.35
C LEU A 99 -7.65 -5.58 -10.23
N LEU A 100 -7.75 -4.26 -9.99
CA LEU A 100 -9.03 -3.55 -10.06
C LEU A 100 -9.56 -3.43 -11.48
N GLU A 101 -8.69 -3.28 -12.49
CA GLU A 101 -9.14 -3.30 -13.88
C GLU A 101 -9.69 -4.68 -14.23
N ALA A 102 -9.03 -5.74 -13.77
CA ALA A 102 -9.50 -7.11 -13.90
C ALA A 102 -10.85 -7.31 -13.19
N LEU A 103 -11.00 -6.81 -11.96
CA LEU A 103 -12.23 -6.87 -11.18
C LEU A 103 -13.36 -6.08 -11.84
N GLY A 104 -13.14 -4.80 -12.16
CA GLY A 104 -14.12 -3.92 -12.81
C GLY A 104 -14.55 -4.44 -14.17
N THR A 105 -13.63 -5.02 -14.95
CA THR A 105 -13.96 -5.69 -16.23
C THR A 105 -14.81 -6.93 -16.01
N ARG A 106 -14.49 -7.78 -15.03
CA ARG A 106 -15.29 -8.97 -14.70
C ARG A 106 -16.69 -8.60 -14.21
N ILE A 107 -16.79 -7.65 -13.29
CA ILE A 107 -18.06 -7.15 -12.76
C ILE A 107 -18.91 -6.57 -13.89
N ARG A 108 -18.34 -5.68 -14.73
CA ARG A 108 -19.04 -5.11 -15.88
C ARG A 108 -19.56 -6.19 -16.83
N ASN A 109 -18.71 -7.15 -17.20
CA ASN A 109 -19.11 -8.24 -18.08
C ASN A 109 -20.22 -9.10 -17.46
N GLY A 110 -20.22 -9.29 -16.14
CA GLY A 110 -21.29 -9.94 -15.40
C GLY A 110 -22.60 -9.14 -15.46
N ILE A 111 -22.53 -7.83 -15.19
CA ILE A 111 -23.68 -6.91 -15.28
C ILE A 111 -24.27 -6.90 -16.69
N ASP A 112 -23.44 -6.73 -17.72
CA ASP A 112 -23.88 -6.69 -19.13
C ASP A 112 -24.56 -7.99 -19.57
N ARG A 113 -24.09 -9.15 -19.08
CA ARG A 113 -24.72 -10.45 -19.33
C ARG A 113 -26.11 -10.58 -18.71
N LEU A 114 -26.35 -9.92 -17.58
CA LEU A 114 -27.57 -10.02 -16.78
C LEU A 114 -28.48 -8.79 -16.89
N ARG A 115 -28.11 -7.86 -17.78
CA ARG A 115 -28.74 -6.56 -18.05
C ARG A 115 -30.23 -6.57 -18.39
N PRO A 116 -30.92 -7.65 -18.83
CA PRO A 116 -32.36 -7.56 -19.09
C PRO A 116 -33.26 -7.34 -17.86
N ALA A 117 -32.75 -7.28 -16.61
CA ALA A 117 -33.61 -7.52 -15.43
C ALA A 117 -33.66 -6.48 -14.28
N VAL A 118 -32.87 -5.39 -14.20
CA VAL A 118 -32.88 -4.56 -12.96
C VAL A 118 -32.68 -3.05 -13.18
N PRO A 119 -33.56 -2.21 -12.58
CA PRO A 119 -33.15 -0.92 -12.03
C PRO A 119 -33.71 -0.66 -10.61
N PHE A 120 -32.85 -0.34 -9.63
CA PHE A 120 -33.07 0.53 -8.44
C PHE A 120 -31.71 0.69 -7.72
N GLU A 121 -31.38 1.87 -7.18
CA GLU A 121 -30.01 2.24 -6.74
C GLU A 121 -29.45 1.34 -5.62
N GLU A 122 -30.22 0.97 -4.59
CA GLU A 122 -29.76 0.00 -3.56
C GLU A 122 -29.78 -1.46 -4.04
N ALA A 123 -30.69 -1.80 -4.97
CA ALA A 123 -30.73 -3.12 -5.57
C ALA A 123 -29.54 -3.35 -6.52
N ALA A 124 -29.00 -2.27 -7.09
CA ALA A 124 -27.83 -2.29 -7.96
C ALA A 124 -26.56 -2.62 -7.17
N ASP A 125 -26.32 -2.02 -6.01
CA ASP A 125 -25.12 -2.31 -5.20
C ASP A 125 -25.11 -3.76 -4.69
N LYS A 126 -26.22 -4.26 -4.14
CA LYS A 126 -26.34 -5.67 -3.73
C LYS A 126 -26.18 -6.63 -4.91
N PHE A 127 -26.62 -6.21 -6.09
CA PHE A 127 -26.41 -6.97 -7.31
C PHE A 127 -24.94 -6.93 -7.75
N VAL A 128 -24.24 -5.80 -7.65
CA VAL A 128 -22.80 -5.66 -7.90
C VAL A 128 -22.01 -6.54 -6.93
N GLU A 129 -22.34 -6.51 -5.63
CA GLU A 129 -21.75 -7.36 -4.60
C GLU A 129 -21.97 -8.84 -4.93
N TRP A 130 -23.20 -9.22 -5.28
CA TRP A 130 -23.51 -10.58 -5.72
C TRP A 130 -22.69 -10.98 -6.96
N ILE A 131 -22.57 -10.10 -7.96
CA ILE A 131 -21.75 -10.34 -9.16
C ILE A 131 -20.28 -10.47 -8.79
N ALA A 132 -19.74 -9.59 -7.95
CA ALA A 132 -18.35 -9.65 -7.54
C ALA A 132 -18.05 -10.99 -6.86
N ARG A 133 -18.94 -11.46 -5.99
CA ARG A 133 -18.84 -12.78 -5.34
C ARG A 133 -18.91 -13.93 -6.35
N HIS A 134 -19.83 -13.88 -7.32
CA HIS A 134 -20.09 -15.00 -8.24
C HIS A 134 -19.33 -14.96 -9.58
N ALA A 135 -18.74 -13.82 -9.95
CA ALA A 135 -18.00 -13.62 -11.21
C ALA A 135 -16.47 -13.61 -10.99
N GLY A 136 -16.00 -14.18 -9.87
CA GLY A 136 -14.59 -14.41 -9.60
C GLY A 136 -13.85 -13.20 -9.01
N GLY A 137 -14.55 -12.28 -8.33
CA GLY A 137 -13.93 -11.20 -7.57
C GLY A 137 -13.15 -11.70 -6.36
N GLN A 138 -13.68 -12.73 -5.65
CA GLN A 138 -12.96 -13.39 -4.57
C GLN A 138 -11.62 -13.99 -5.04
N ALA A 139 -11.57 -14.59 -6.23
CA ALA A 139 -10.33 -15.13 -6.78
C ALA A 139 -9.29 -14.02 -7.05
N VAL A 140 -9.72 -12.88 -7.62
CA VAL A 140 -8.83 -11.73 -7.86
C VAL A 140 -8.29 -11.16 -6.54
N TRP A 141 -9.14 -11.08 -5.52
CA TRP A 141 -8.74 -10.63 -4.19
C TRP A 141 -7.81 -11.62 -3.49
N ALA A 142 -8.09 -12.92 -3.58
CA ALA A 142 -7.23 -13.97 -3.06
C ALA A 142 -5.85 -13.97 -3.74
N ASP A 143 -5.79 -13.76 -5.06
CA ASP A 143 -4.53 -13.65 -5.81
C ASP A 143 -3.68 -12.46 -5.33
N LEU A 144 -4.32 -11.31 -5.03
CA LEU A 144 -3.66 -10.14 -4.43
C LEU A 144 -3.05 -10.49 -3.06
N LYS A 145 -3.84 -11.10 -2.16
CA LYS A 145 -3.34 -11.51 -0.82
C LYS A 145 -2.23 -12.55 -0.94
N ALA A 146 -2.35 -13.48 -1.88
CA ALA A 146 -1.34 -14.49 -2.14
C ALA A 146 -0.04 -13.87 -2.69
N SER A 147 -0.11 -12.81 -3.49
CA SER A 147 1.08 -12.10 -3.96
C SER A 147 1.77 -11.33 -2.83
N ALA A 148 1.01 -10.67 -1.95
CA ALA A 148 1.54 -10.07 -0.73
C ALA A 148 2.26 -11.12 0.14
N ALA A 149 1.67 -12.32 0.30
CA ALA A 149 2.30 -13.42 1.02
C ALA A 149 3.60 -13.90 0.34
N ARG A 150 3.58 -14.11 -0.98
CA ARG A 150 4.77 -14.50 -1.76
C ARG A 150 5.89 -13.47 -1.67
N SER A 151 5.56 -12.18 -1.50
CA SER A 151 6.55 -11.10 -1.40
C SER A 151 7.57 -11.29 -0.28
N VAL A 152 7.29 -12.18 0.67
CA VAL A 152 8.18 -12.51 1.79
C VAL A 152 8.60 -13.98 1.87
N ASP A 153 8.47 -14.74 0.77
CA ASP A 153 8.95 -16.12 0.71
C ASP A 153 10.45 -16.21 1.02
N PRO A 154 10.89 -17.27 1.74
CA PRO A 154 12.30 -17.53 1.99
C PRO A 154 13.03 -17.93 0.70
N ALA A 155 14.36 -17.79 0.71
CA ALA A 155 15.21 -18.16 -0.41
C ALA A 155 15.55 -19.66 -0.41
N ASP A 156 14.74 -20.53 -1.05
CA ASP A 156 14.96 -21.98 -1.09
C ASP A 156 14.95 -22.61 -2.52
N GLY A 157 16.01 -22.42 -3.33
CA GLY A 157 16.43 -23.26 -4.49
C GLY A 157 15.51 -23.46 -5.73
N PRO A 158 16.02 -24.12 -6.79
CA PRO A 158 16.22 -23.54 -8.13
C PRO A 158 14.95 -23.06 -8.86
N SER A 159 15.08 -21.83 -9.38
CA SER A 159 14.18 -21.03 -10.20
C SER A 159 13.37 -21.75 -11.29
N PRO A 160 12.04 -21.58 -11.27
CA PRO A 160 11.27 -21.35 -12.48
C PRO A 160 11.15 -19.84 -12.67
N ILE A 161 11.98 -19.26 -13.54
CA ILE A 161 11.57 -18.04 -14.24
C ILE A 161 10.20 -18.38 -14.85
N ALA A 162 9.16 -17.71 -14.38
CA ALA A 162 7.90 -17.67 -15.11
C ALA A 162 8.20 -16.87 -16.37
N ASP A 163 8.54 -17.60 -17.42
CA ASP A 163 8.42 -17.18 -18.81
C ASP A 163 6.93 -16.85 -19.01
N ASP A 164 6.49 -15.61 -18.75
CA ASP A 164 5.25 -15.11 -19.30
C ASP A 164 5.46 -14.93 -20.81
N GLY A 165 5.39 -16.08 -21.48
CA GLY A 165 5.54 -16.23 -22.91
C GLY A 165 4.63 -15.30 -23.68
N ASP A 166 5.23 -14.23 -24.19
CA ASP A 166 4.84 -13.65 -25.46
C ASP A 166 5.92 -14.03 -26.48
N ALA A 167 5.62 -15.09 -27.23
CA ALA A 167 6.53 -15.67 -28.21
C ALA A 167 6.66 -14.78 -29.44
N ALA A 168 7.81 -14.11 -29.61
CA ALA A 168 8.30 -13.72 -30.93
C ALA A 168 9.84 -13.61 -30.99
N ALA A 169 10.45 -14.67 -31.54
CA ALA A 169 11.70 -14.69 -32.32
C ALA A 169 13.06 -14.33 -31.65
N GLY A 170 13.73 -15.37 -31.11
CA GLY A 170 15.02 -15.89 -31.61
C GLY A 170 16.34 -15.10 -31.41
N GLY A 171 17.25 -15.66 -30.61
CA GLY A 171 18.71 -15.42 -30.68
C GLY A 171 19.43 -15.59 -29.33
N PRO A 172 20.59 -16.28 -29.24
CA PRO A 172 21.24 -16.60 -27.97
C PRO A 172 22.22 -15.50 -27.56
N ASP A 173 21.99 -14.91 -26.39
CA ASP A 173 23.03 -14.27 -25.58
C ASP A 173 22.64 -14.44 -24.12
N VAL A 174 23.12 -15.54 -23.53
CA VAL A 174 23.05 -15.80 -22.10
C VAL A 174 24.17 -14.98 -21.47
N ILE A 175 23.81 -13.91 -20.77
CA ILE A 175 24.67 -13.32 -19.75
C ILE A 175 24.18 -13.91 -18.43
N GLU A 176 24.89 -14.93 -17.96
CA GLU A 176 24.83 -15.37 -16.56
C GLU A 176 25.48 -14.27 -15.70
N ASP A 177 24.71 -13.66 -14.81
CA ASP A 177 25.13 -13.20 -13.48
C ASP A 177 23.89 -12.69 -12.71
N GLY A 178 23.62 -13.25 -11.52
CA GLY A 178 22.64 -12.67 -10.57
C GLY A 178 21.77 -13.67 -9.81
N ILE A 179 22.29 -14.12 -8.67
CA ILE A 179 21.65 -14.74 -7.49
C ILE A 179 20.11 -14.61 -7.37
N GLY A 180 19.43 -15.76 -7.24
CA GLY A 180 18.30 -15.96 -6.30
C GLY A 180 16.86 -15.60 -6.72
N ALA A 181 16.39 -16.03 -7.89
CA ALA A 181 15.04 -15.73 -8.40
C ALA A 181 13.83 -16.34 -7.61
N ASP A 182 14.06 -16.97 -6.45
CA ASP A 182 13.01 -17.62 -5.64
C ASP A 182 12.66 -16.87 -4.34
N GLU A 183 13.48 -15.89 -3.91
CA GLU A 183 13.22 -15.08 -2.71
C GLU A 183 12.12 -14.04 -2.96
N GLY A 184 11.27 -13.80 -1.96
CA GLY A 184 10.30 -12.70 -1.99
C GLY A 184 10.99 -11.34 -2.08
N GLY A 185 10.56 -10.48 -3.01
CA GLY A 185 11.22 -9.19 -3.21
C GLY A 185 11.14 -8.26 -1.99
N ALA A 186 10.05 -8.32 -1.21
CA ALA A 186 9.93 -7.57 0.03
C ALA A 186 10.82 -8.14 1.15
N ARG A 187 11.05 -9.47 1.18
CA ARG A 187 12.05 -10.09 2.08
C ARG A 187 13.47 -9.66 1.71
N TYR A 188 13.81 -9.60 0.42
CA TYR A 188 15.11 -9.08 -0.03
C TYR A 188 15.35 -7.65 0.51
N VAL A 189 14.35 -6.76 0.38
CA VAL A 189 14.40 -5.41 0.93
C VAL A 189 14.54 -5.43 2.46
N ALA A 190 13.78 -6.26 3.17
CA ALA A 190 13.86 -6.40 4.62
C ALA A 190 15.28 -6.82 5.10
N ARG A 191 15.90 -7.76 4.37
CA ARG A 191 17.27 -8.23 4.66
C ARG A 191 18.30 -7.13 4.45
N LYS A 192 18.21 -6.39 3.34
CA LYS A 192 19.10 -5.25 3.03
C LYS A 192 18.92 -4.10 4.02
N LEU A 193 17.69 -3.83 4.43
CA LEU A 193 17.39 -2.89 5.51
C LEU A 193 18.05 -3.32 6.83
N ALA A 194 17.90 -4.59 7.23
CA ALA A 194 18.51 -5.08 8.46
C ALA A 194 20.05 -5.01 8.43
N GLU A 195 20.67 -5.31 7.28
CA GLU A 195 22.10 -5.13 7.06
C GLU A 195 22.53 -3.67 7.19
N PHE A 196 21.83 -2.76 6.51
CA PHE A 196 22.07 -1.33 6.57
C PHE A 196 22.02 -0.81 8.02
N LEU A 197 20.99 -1.20 8.79
CA LEU A 197 20.82 -0.75 10.17
C LEU A 197 21.92 -1.26 11.11
N ARG A 198 22.45 -2.47 10.90
CA ARG A 198 23.59 -2.99 11.66
C ARG A 198 24.86 -2.20 11.41
N GLN A 199 25.06 -1.73 10.18
CA GLN A 199 26.24 -0.96 9.77
C GLN A 199 26.11 0.52 10.14
N ASN A 200 24.88 1.04 10.23
CA ASN A 200 24.59 2.46 10.42
C ASN A 200 23.62 2.69 11.61
N PRO A 201 24.00 2.31 12.84
CA PRO A 201 23.11 2.40 14.00
C PRO A 201 22.70 3.85 14.27
N GLY A 202 21.39 4.10 14.36
CA GLY A 202 20.82 5.42 14.63
C GLY A 202 20.85 6.39 13.44
N ALA A 203 21.24 5.94 12.24
CA ALA A 203 21.25 6.80 11.07
C ALA A 203 19.84 7.12 10.53
N VAL A 204 18.86 6.25 10.80
CA VAL A 204 17.48 6.41 10.34
C VAL A 204 16.46 6.09 11.44
N THR A 205 15.27 6.68 11.31
CA THR A 205 14.03 6.23 11.97
C THR A 205 13.14 5.55 10.92
N LEU A 206 12.46 4.46 11.29
CA LEU A 206 11.72 3.64 10.33
C LEU A 206 10.22 3.90 10.41
N HIS A 207 9.60 4.11 9.25
CA HIS A 207 8.18 4.37 9.12
C HIS A 207 7.58 3.50 8.02
N ALA A 208 6.33 3.07 8.18
CA ALA A 208 5.59 2.35 7.16
C ALA A 208 4.24 3.02 6.91
N ILE A 209 3.83 3.10 5.65
CA ILE A 209 2.52 3.59 5.22
C ILE A 209 1.87 2.57 4.30
N GLY A 210 0.68 2.09 4.65
CA GLY A 210 -0.11 1.18 3.83
C GLY A 210 -1.46 1.78 3.46
N HIS A 211 -1.68 2.05 2.17
CA HIS A 211 -2.99 2.48 1.65
C HIS A 211 -3.82 1.29 1.20
N SER A 212 -5.09 1.20 1.59
CA SER A 212 -6.01 0.16 1.14
C SER A 212 -5.40 -1.24 1.31
N ALA A 213 -5.31 -2.05 0.25
CA ALA A 213 -4.62 -3.35 0.24
C ALA A 213 -3.13 -3.28 0.63
N GLY A 214 -2.46 -2.13 0.55
CA GLY A 214 -1.10 -1.93 1.06
C GLY A 214 -0.99 -2.18 2.57
N SER A 215 -2.10 -2.11 3.31
CA SER A 215 -2.18 -2.57 4.70
C SER A 215 -1.93 -4.07 4.86
N ILE A 216 -2.43 -4.89 3.92
CA ILE A 216 -2.20 -6.33 3.86
C ILE A 216 -0.75 -6.60 3.47
N PHE A 217 -0.23 -5.91 2.45
CA PHE A 217 1.18 -6.04 2.07
C PHE A 217 2.13 -5.79 3.25
N HIS A 218 1.89 -4.72 4.01
CA HIS A 218 2.73 -4.39 5.16
C HIS A 218 2.60 -5.38 6.33
N SER A 219 1.49 -6.11 6.49
CA SER A 219 1.43 -7.16 7.53
C SER A 219 2.44 -8.28 7.25
N TYR A 220 2.68 -8.59 5.97
CA TYR A 220 3.74 -9.50 5.55
C TYR A 220 5.13 -8.86 5.62
N PHE A 221 5.31 -7.67 5.04
CA PHE A 221 6.62 -7.02 5.00
C PHE A 221 7.18 -6.73 6.40
N LEU A 222 6.38 -6.18 7.31
CA LEU A 222 6.85 -5.88 8.67
C LEU A 222 7.20 -7.15 9.43
N ARG A 223 6.43 -8.23 9.26
CA ARG A 223 6.77 -9.54 9.83
C ARG A 223 8.14 -10.01 9.33
N ALA A 224 8.37 -9.96 8.03
CA ALA A 224 9.66 -10.33 7.44
C ALA A 224 10.80 -9.42 7.92
N ALA A 225 10.58 -8.11 8.01
CA ALA A 225 11.55 -7.15 8.54
C ALA A 225 11.97 -7.52 9.97
N PHE A 226 11.02 -7.83 10.86
CA PHE A 226 11.34 -8.27 12.22
C PHE A 226 12.09 -9.62 12.24
N GLU A 227 11.72 -10.56 11.37
CA GLU A 227 12.42 -11.85 11.23
C GLU A 227 13.87 -11.68 10.73
N GLU A 228 14.13 -10.73 9.84
CA GLU A 228 15.48 -10.36 9.35
C GLU A 228 16.31 -9.56 10.37
N GLY A 229 15.70 -9.16 11.49
CA GLY A 229 16.37 -8.47 12.60
C GLY A 229 16.25 -6.94 12.57
N VAL A 230 15.30 -6.37 11.83
CA VAL A 230 14.91 -4.96 11.98
C VAL A 230 14.32 -4.78 13.39
N PRO A 231 14.83 -3.83 14.21
CA PRO A 231 14.48 -3.78 15.63
C PRO A 231 13.09 -3.18 15.89
N ALA A 232 12.75 -2.07 15.23
CA ALA A 232 11.52 -1.35 15.45
C ALA A 232 11.18 -0.38 14.31
N PHE A 233 9.90 -0.07 14.18
CA PHE A 233 9.33 1.02 13.40
C PHE A 233 8.76 2.07 14.36
N GLU A 234 9.17 3.33 14.16
CA GLU A 234 8.66 4.46 14.95
C GLU A 234 7.18 4.70 14.68
N SER A 235 6.73 4.53 13.43
CA SER A 235 5.31 4.58 13.12
C SER A 235 4.89 3.61 12.02
N PHE A 236 3.72 3.01 12.19
CA PHE A 236 2.97 2.36 11.11
C PHE A 236 1.65 3.10 10.89
N ILE A 237 1.44 3.62 9.68
CA ILE A 237 0.29 4.44 9.33
C ILE A 237 -0.53 3.73 8.26
N PHE A 238 -1.82 3.57 8.53
CA PHE A 238 -2.79 3.09 7.56
C PHE A 238 -3.55 4.25 6.93
N LEU A 239 -3.77 4.15 5.62
CA LEU A 239 -4.69 5.00 4.86
C LEU A 239 -5.81 4.11 4.31
N ASP A 240 -7.01 4.27 4.83
CA ASP A 240 -8.23 3.52 4.51
C ASP A 240 -8.00 2.00 4.34
N PRO A 241 -7.52 1.31 5.40
CA PRO A 241 -6.94 -0.03 5.27
C PRO A 241 -7.97 -1.12 4.94
N ALA A 242 -7.64 -1.94 3.94
CA ALA A 242 -8.46 -3.09 3.52
C ALA A 242 -8.10 -4.42 4.22
N ILE A 243 -7.23 -4.40 5.23
CA ILE A 243 -6.89 -5.59 6.03
C ILE A 243 -8.06 -6.01 6.91
N LEU A 244 -8.27 -7.33 7.04
CA LEU A 244 -9.24 -7.89 7.99
C LEU A 244 -8.84 -7.54 9.42
N ILE A 245 -9.83 -7.28 10.28
CA ILE A 245 -9.60 -7.08 11.71
C ILE A 245 -8.91 -8.32 12.33
N GLU A 246 -9.27 -9.52 11.88
CA GLU A 246 -8.63 -10.75 12.33
C GLU A 246 -7.12 -10.76 11.99
N GLU A 247 -6.76 -10.45 10.75
CA GLU A 247 -5.37 -10.41 10.29
C GLU A 247 -4.58 -9.31 11.00
N PHE A 248 -5.17 -8.12 11.16
CA PHE A 248 -4.58 -7.03 11.94
C PHE A 248 -4.33 -7.46 13.40
N THR A 249 -5.29 -8.11 14.02
CA THR A 249 -5.19 -8.58 15.41
C THR A 249 -4.14 -9.68 15.56
N ARG A 250 -4.03 -10.57 14.58
CA ARG A 250 -3.03 -11.65 14.57
C ARG A 250 -1.62 -11.12 14.35
N ASP A 251 -1.44 -10.26 13.35
CA ASP A 251 -0.11 -9.97 12.80
C ASP A 251 0.49 -8.65 13.32
N ILE A 252 -0.36 -7.65 13.64
CA ILE A 252 0.08 -6.30 13.99
C ILE A 252 -0.06 -6.01 15.48
N VAL A 253 -1.19 -6.34 16.11
CA VAL A 253 -1.44 -6.03 17.53
C VAL A 253 -0.33 -6.57 18.46
N PRO A 254 0.23 -7.79 18.29
CA PRO A 254 1.33 -8.26 19.15
C PRO A 254 2.64 -7.48 19.01
N ARG A 255 2.79 -6.68 17.94
CA ARG A 255 3.98 -5.85 17.67
C ARG A 255 3.84 -4.43 18.23
N ILE A 256 2.64 -4.04 18.64
CA ILE A 256 2.39 -2.73 19.24
C ILE A 256 3.12 -2.63 20.59
N GLY A 257 3.98 -1.62 20.73
CA GLY A 257 4.88 -1.47 21.88
C GLY A 257 6.03 -2.48 21.92
N ASN A 258 6.11 -3.38 20.94
CA ASN A 258 7.12 -4.44 20.81
C ASN A 258 7.56 -4.56 19.34
N GLY A 259 8.13 -3.49 18.81
CA GLY A 259 8.57 -3.34 17.42
C GLY A 259 7.80 -2.27 16.62
N ILE A 260 6.60 -1.87 17.06
CA ILE A 260 5.86 -0.73 16.48
C ILE A 260 5.54 0.27 17.60
N HIS A 261 6.15 1.45 17.57
CA HIS A 261 6.03 2.44 18.66
C HIS A 261 4.75 3.29 18.57
N ALA A 262 4.30 3.59 17.36
CA ALA A 262 3.05 4.28 17.10
C ALA A 262 2.30 3.65 15.93
N LEU A 263 0.97 3.61 16.03
CA LEU A 263 0.06 3.16 14.98
C LEU A 263 -1.07 4.17 14.78
N SER A 264 -1.29 4.57 13.53
CA SER A 264 -2.32 5.56 13.18
C SER A 264 -3.14 5.04 12.00
N THR A 265 -4.46 5.11 12.10
CA THR A 265 -5.36 4.79 11.00
C THR A 265 -6.07 6.05 10.57
N PHE A 266 -5.84 6.51 9.34
CA PHE A 266 -6.67 7.53 8.69
C PHE A 266 -7.61 6.80 7.74
N ALA A 267 -8.91 7.01 7.86
CA ALA A 267 -9.89 6.30 7.05
C ALA A 267 -11.14 7.17 6.85
N LEU A 268 -11.97 6.80 5.87
CA LEU A 268 -13.24 7.50 5.66
C LEU A 268 -14.15 7.26 6.86
N GLY A 269 -14.75 8.32 7.40
CA GLY A 269 -15.84 8.14 8.36
C GLY A 269 -17.05 7.53 7.67
N LYS A 270 -17.89 6.82 8.44
CA LYS A 270 -18.99 5.98 7.93
C LYS A 270 -19.81 6.65 6.83
N GLN A 271 -20.27 7.88 7.04
CA GLN A 271 -21.09 8.57 6.04
C GLN A 271 -20.31 8.85 4.75
N ARG A 272 -19.03 9.25 4.84
CA ARG A 272 -18.20 9.44 3.64
C ARG A 272 -17.91 8.14 2.92
N ALA A 273 -17.70 7.05 3.65
CA ALA A 273 -17.54 5.73 3.05
C ALA A 273 -18.82 5.26 2.32
N LEU A 274 -20.00 5.60 2.83
CA LEU A 274 -21.29 5.32 2.17
C LEU A 274 -21.57 6.24 0.97
N ASP A 275 -21.04 7.47 0.99
CA ASP A 275 -21.23 8.47 -0.06
C ASP A 275 -20.13 8.41 -1.15
N ASP A 276 -19.11 7.55 -0.99
CA ASP A 276 -18.01 7.38 -1.94
C ASP A 276 -18.46 6.60 -3.19
N GLU A 277 -17.69 6.67 -4.27
CA GLU A 277 -18.04 6.04 -5.55
C GLU A 277 -16.83 5.36 -6.19
N CYS A 278 -16.95 4.08 -6.53
CA CYS A 278 -15.95 3.42 -7.35
C CYS A 278 -16.22 3.69 -8.84
N LYS A 279 -15.26 4.36 -9.50
CA LYS A 279 -15.32 4.72 -10.92
C LYS A 279 -14.29 3.98 -11.74
N PHE A 280 -14.68 3.48 -12.91
CA PHE A 280 -13.78 2.94 -13.91
C PHE A 280 -14.16 3.45 -15.30
N LEU A 281 -13.23 4.11 -16.00
CA LEU A 281 -13.47 4.82 -17.27
C LEU A 281 -14.63 5.84 -17.18
N ASN A 282 -14.68 6.63 -16.10
CA ASN A 282 -15.74 7.62 -15.79
C ASN A 282 -17.15 7.03 -15.63
N ILE A 283 -17.26 5.72 -15.40
CA ILE A 283 -18.53 5.06 -15.10
C ILE A 283 -18.47 4.60 -13.65
N THR A 284 -19.41 5.05 -12.83
CA THR A 284 -19.62 4.55 -11.47
C THR A 284 -20.15 3.11 -11.56
N PHE A 285 -19.43 2.16 -10.98
CA PHE A 285 -19.84 0.75 -10.94
C PHE A 285 -20.24 0.28 -9.54
N TYR A 286 -19.96 1.09 -8.51
CA TYR A 286 -20.34 0.84 -7.13
C TYR A 286 -20.49 2.20 -6.41
N ASN A 287 -21.59 2.41 -5.68
CA ASN A 287 -21.95 3.71 -5.10
C ASN A 287 -21.62 3.83 -3.61
N LYS A 288 -20.57 3.12 -3.19
CA LYS A 288 -19.95 3.24 -1.86
C LYS A 288 -18.44 3.11 -2.02
N SER A 289 -17.72 3.25 -0.91
CA SER A 289 -16.30 2.96 -0.82
C SER A 289 -16.01 1.54 -1.25
N LEU A 290 -14.88 1.35 -1.94
CA LEU A 290 -14.37 0.04 -2.34
C LEU A 290 -14.26 -0.93 -1.15
N LEU A 291 -14.07 -0.41 0.08
CA LEU A 291 -14.04 -1.23 1.29
C LEU A 291 -15.36 -1.94 1.56
N TYR A 292 -16.52 -1.35 1.23
CA TYR A 292 -17.79 -2.07 1.34
C TYR A 292 -17.89 -3.20 0.30
N LEU A 293 -17.35 -3.01 -0.91
CA LEU A 293 -17.30 -4.09 -1.89
C LEU A 293 -16.40 -5.23 -1.41
N VAL A 294 -15.25 -4.90 -0.80
CA VAL A 294 -14.35 -5.90 -0.19
C VAL A 294 -15.08 -6.66 0.93
N HIS A 295 -15.65 -5.92 1.88
CA HIS A 295 -16.38 -6.40 3.05
C HIS A 295 -17.54 -7.33 2.69
N HIS A 296 -18.38 -6.94 1.72
CA HIS A 296 -19.57 -7.70 1.35
C HIS A 296 -19.27 -8.85 0.36
N ALA A 297 -18.27 -8.71 -0.51
CA ALA A 297 -18.18 -9.57 -1.69
C ALA A 297 -16.81 -10.16 -2.06
N LEU A 298 -15.70 -9.53 -1.69
CA LEU A 298 -14.37 -9.98 -2.16
C LEU A 298 -13.63 -10.86 -1.16
N GLU A 299 -13.86 -10.66 0.14
CA GLU A 299 -13.35 -11.58 1.15
C GLU A 299 -14.08 -12.93 1.10
N ASP A 300 -13.46 -13.96 1.67
CA ASP A 300 -14.00 -15.33 1.69
C ASP A 300 -15.38 -15.35 2.38
N GLU A 301 -15.43 -14.81 3.59
CA GLU A 301 -16.66 -14.61 4.35
C GLU A 301 -17.45 -13.41 3.84
N GLU A 302 -18.78 -13.51 3.87
CA GLU A 302 -19.66 -12.37 3.66
C GLU A 302 -19.67 -11.48 4.89
N ASP A 303 -19.67 -10.16 4.67
CA ASP A 303 -19.59 -9.14 5.72
C ASP A 303 -18.32 -9.27 6.59
N ALA A 304 -17.18 -9.59 5.97
CA ALA A 304 -15.91 -9.79 6.66
C ALA A 304 -15.38 -8.47 7.26
N PRO A 305 -15.13 -8.36 8.58
CA PRO A 305 -14.85 -7.09 9.23
C PRO A 305 -13.48 -6.51 8.83
N LEU A 306 -13.47 -5.29 8.30
CA LEU A 306 -12.26 -4.59 7.85
C LEU A 306 -11.84 -3.48 8.83
N LEU A 307 -10.54 -3.26 8.97
CA LEU A 307 -9.99 -2.22 9.83
C LEU A 307 -10.34 -0.79 9.34
N GLY A 308 -10.54 -0.62 8.02
CA GLY A 308 -10.85 0.67 7.42
C GLY A 308 -12.31 1.09 7.46
N LEU A 309 -13.21 0.23 7.97
CA LEU A 309 -14.63 0.55 8.12
C LEU A 309 -14.93 0.94 9.58
N GLN A 310 -15.39 2.18 9.78
CA GLN A 310 -15.62 2.78 11.10
C GLN A 310 -16.54 1.90 11.97
N GLU A 311 -17.64 1.42 11.42
CA GLU A 311 -18.59 0.56 12.13
C GLU A 311 -18.01 -0.77 12.56
N ASN A 312 -17.07 -1.35 11.80
CA ASN A 312 -16.43 -2.61 12.16
C ASN A 312 -15.49 -2.41 13.35
N VAL A 313 -14.75 -1.30 13.36
CA VAL A 313 -13.89 -0.92 14.50
C VAL A 313 -14.72 -0.57 15.75
N GLU A 314 -15.84 0.13 15.59
CA GLU A 314 -16.74 0.48 16.71
C GLU A 314 -17.48 -0.74 17.27
N ALA A 315 -17.77 -1.73 16.44
CA ALA A 315 -18.41 -2.99 16.85
C ALA A 315 -17.45 -3.93 17.59
N ASP A 316 -16.14 -3.85 17.33
CA ASP A 316 -15.13 -4.64 18.03
C ASP A 316 -14.75 -4.01 19.39
N PRO A 317 -15.03 -4.68 20.54
CA PRO A 317 -14.75 -4.09 21.85
C PRO A 317 -13.27 -3.82 22.12
N VAL A 318 -12.37 -4.64 21.56
CA VAL A 318 -10.92 -4.52 21.75
C VAL A 318 -10.40 -3.33 20.96
N LEU A 319 -10.77 -3.22 19.68
CA LEU A 319 -10.35 -2.09 18.85
C LEU A 319 -10.98 -0.78 19.32
N ARG A 320 -12.25 -0.80 19.72
CA ARG A 320 -12.90 0.37 20.31
C ARG A 320 -12.17 0.85 21.57
N GLU A 321 -11.76 -0.06 22.46
CA GLU A 321 -10.97 0.32 23.64
C GLU A 321 -9.56 0.83 23.23
N MET A 322 -8.91 0.14 22.28
CA MET A 322 -7.59 0.50 21.78
C MET A 322 -7.55 1.91 21.19
N PHE A 323 -8.55 2.27 20.37
CA PHE A 323 -8.63 3.59 19.73
C PHE A 323 -9.33 4.67 20.58
N SER A 324 -10.08 4.29 21.62
CA SER A 324 -10.68 5.26 22.57
C SER A 324 -9.72 5.70 23.68
N ARG A 325 -8.72 4.88 24.03
CA ARG A 325 -7.60 5.30 24.91
C ARG A 325 -6.66 6.23 24.16
N ALA A 326 -7.13 7.47 23.99
CA ALA A 326 -6.48 8.54 23.26
C ALA A 326 -5.11 8.91 23.86
N GLY A 327 -4.07 8.25 23.39
CA GLY A 327 -2.72 8.79 23.32
C GLY A 327 -2.35 8.98 21.85
N PRO A 328 -1.47 9.94 21.49
CA PRO A 328 -1.10 10.20 20.10
C PRO A 328 -0.47 9.00 19.38
N ARG A 329 -0.07 7.96 20.13
CA ARG A 329 0.60 6.76 19.64
C ARG A 329 -0.35 5.70 19.07
N PHE A 330 -1.63 5.67 19.44
CA PHE A 330 -2.60 4.67 18.93
C PHE A 330 -3.91 5.36 18.66
N GLN A 331 -4.20 5.65 17.39
CA GLN A 331 -5.32 6.51 17.04
C GLN A 331 -5.98 6.12 15.71
N ALA A 332 -7.30 6.16 15.69
CA ALA A 332 -8.09 6.18 14.46
C ALA A 332 -8.58 7.62 14.22
N ILE A 333 -8.47 8.08 12.98
CA ILE A 333 -8.86 9.39 12.48
C ILE A 333 -9.86 9.13 11.35
N TRP A 334 -11.14 9.38 11.63
CA TRP A 334 -12.25 9.16 10.70
C TRP A 334 -12.61 10.47 10.02
N SER A 335 -12.54 10.54 8.70
CA SER A 335 -12.83 11.78 7.96
C SER A 335 -14.35 12.08 7.90
N PRO A 336 -14.79 13.35 7.98
CA PRO A 336 -13.98 14.53 8.27
C PRO A 336 -13.58 14.61 9.74
N GLN A 337 -12.32 14.93 9.97
CA GLN A 337 -11.82 15.37 11.25
C GLN A 337 -10.90 16.57 11.02
N LEU A 338 -11.44 17.78 11.14
CA LEU A 338 -10.69 19.02 10.86
C LEU A 338 -10.20 19.72 12.14
N ASP A 339 -10.76 19.34 13.28
CA ASP A 339 -10.40 19.86 14.60
C ASP A 339 -9.30 19.02 15.25
N GLY A 340 -8.67 19.56 16.31
CA GLY A 340 -7.63 18.88 17.07
C GLY A 340 -6.20 19.13 16.54
N PRO A 341 -5.20 18.35 17.01
CA PRO A 341 -3.79 18.53 16.62
C PRO A 341 -3.57 18.41 15.11
N LEU A 342 -2.61 19.16 14.55
CA LEU A 342 -2.35 19.18 13.10
C LEU A 342 -1.94 17.82 12.51
N GLY A 343 -1.38 16.91 13.32
CA GLY A 343 -1.07 15.54 12.90
C GLY A 343 -2.26 14.57 13.01
N SER A 344 -3.45 15.04 13.38
CA SER A 344 -4.63 14.20 13.66
C SER A 344 -5.85 14.67 12.88
N ARG A 345 -5.67 15.20 11.67
CA ARG A 345 -6.74 15.72 10.82
C ARG A 345 -6.86 14.94 9.51
N SER A 346 -8.04 14.97 8.92
CA SER A 346 -8.31 14.39 7.61
C SER A 346 -9.56 15.02 7.00
N ASP A 347 -9.49 15.41 5.73
CA ASP A 347 -10.66 15.79 4.94
C ASP A 347 -10.92 14.86 3.74
N ALA A 348 -10.33 13.65 3.74
CA ALA A 348 -10.51 12.67 2.68
C ALA A 348 -11.99 12.38 2.41
N ARG A 349 -12.39 12.39 1.14
CA ARG A 349 -13.77 12.13 0.70
C ARG A 349 -13.94 10.84 -0.09
N GLU A 350 -12.86 10.37 -0.69
CA GLU A 350 -12.86 9.22 -1.59
C GLU A 350 -11.78 8.23 -1.11
N HIS A 351 -12.09 6.94 -1.12
CA HIS A 351 -11.14 5.88 -0.75
C HIS A 351 -9.88 5.93 -1.62
N ALA A 352 -10.09 6.11 -2.92
CA ALA A 352 -9.02 6.18 -3.91
C ALA A 352 -8.23 7.50 -3.84
N GLY A 353 -8.78 8.55 -3.22
CA GLY A 353 -8.20 9.88 -3.15
C GLY A 353 -7.60 10.26 -1.80
N ILE A 354 -7.66 9.37 -0.80
CA ILE A 354 -7.17 9.65 0.57
C ILE A 354 -5.67 10.00 0.60
N ASP A 355 -4.87 9.37 -0.27
CA ASP A 355 -3.43 9.61 -0.39
C ASP A 355 -3.09 10.86 -1.22
N SER A 356 -4.10 11.53 -1.76
CA SER A 356 -3.99 12.78 -2.51
C SER A 356 -4.68 13.95 -1.79
N GLU A 357 -5.29 13.70 -0.63
CA GLU A 357 -6.00 14.72 0.14
C GLU A 357 -5.03 15.49 1.06
N PRO A 358 -4.86 16.82 0.87
CA PRO A 358 -3.85 17.59 1.58
C PRO A 358 -3.89 17.52 3.10
N VAL A 359 -5.06 17.67 3.73
CA VAL A 359 -5.20 17.66 5.19
C VAL A 359 -4.76 16.32 5.79
N THR A 360 -5.12 15.23 5.13
CA THR A 360 -4.73 13.86 5.49
C THR A 360 -3.23 13.67 5.31
N MET A 361 -2.69 13.94 4.12
CA MET A 361 -1.28 13.71 3.81
C MET A 361 -0.35 14.59 4.65
N GLU A 362 -0.72 15.84 4.88
CA GLU A 362 0.01 16.70 5.79
C GLU A 362 -0.03 16.20 7.24
N SER A 363 -1.15 15.62 7.69
CA SER A 363 -1.22 14.99 9.01
C SER A 363 -0.29 13.79 9.11
N VAL A 364 -0.21 12.98 8.06
CA VAL A 364 0.71 11.84 7.94
C VAL A 364 2.16 12.30 8.02
N ALA A 365 2.53 13.34 7.25
CA ALA A 365 3.89 13.89 7.28
C ALA A 365 4.27 14.41 8.67
N ARG A 366 3.39 15.15 9.34
CA ARG A 366 3.65 15.64 10.71
C ARG A 366 3.86 14.52 11.72
N ARG A 367 3.20 13.36 11.54
CA ARG A 367 3.44 12.17 12.38
C ARG A 367 4.81 11.54 12.15
N ILE A 368 5.32 11.56 10.93
CA ILE A 368 6.63 10.99 10.57
C ILE A 368 7.76 11.93 10.99
N ILE A 369 7.63 13.21 10.67
CA ILE A 369 8.68 14.22 10.89
C ILE A 369 8.73 14.65 12.35
N GLY A 370 7.60 14.57 13.08
CA GLY A 370 7.51 15.00 14.47
C GLY A 370 7.55 16.52 14.66
N GLN A 371 7.26 17.28 13.60
CA GLN A 371 7.25 18.75 13.60
C GLN A 371 5.94 19.28 13.01
N GLU A 372 5.51 20.48 13.44
CA GLU A 372 4.30 21.11 12.90
C GLU A 372 4.53 21.77 11.53
N ASN A 373 5.71 22.37 11.35
CA ASN A 373 6.12 23.01 10.11
C ASN A 373 6.60 21.96 9.12
N ILE A 374 5.93 21.90 7.97
CA ILE A 374 6.24 21.01 6.85
C ILE A 374 6.04 21.79 5.55
N GLU A 375 6.64 21.32 4.46
CA GLU A 375 6.26 21.77 3.13
C GLU A 375 4.81 21.34 2.84
N SER A 376 4.00 22.24 2.28
CA SER A 376 2.59 21.95 2.01
C SER A 376 2.43 20.87 0.96
N PHE A 377 1.42 20.01 1.13
CA PHE A 377 1.17 18.93 0.18
C PHE A 377 0.66 19.52 -1.15
N PRO A 378 1.21 19.13 -2.31
CA PRO A 378 0.85 19.73 -3.61
C PRO A 378 -0.59 19.44 -4.08
N GLY A 379 -1.36 18.61 -3.37
CA GLY A 379 -2.75 18.27 -3.68
C GLY A 379 -2.89 17.26 -4.81
N ILE A 380 -4.00 17.28 -5.55
CA ILE A 380 -4.25 16.34 -6.65
C ILE A 380 -3.31 16.63 -7.83
N LEU A 381 -2.88 15.57 -8.54
CA LEU A 381 -2.21 15.66 -9.83
C LEU A 381 -2.93 16.66 -10.77
N PRO A 382 -2.25 17.64 -11.38
CA PRO A 382 -2.87 18.59 -12.32
C PRO A 382 -3.42 17.95 -13.60
#